data_AF-A0A965GZE9-F1
#
_entry.id   AF-A0A965GZE9-F1
#
_cell.length_a   1.000
_cell.length_b   1.000
_cell.length_c   1.000
_cell.angle_alpha   90.00
_cell.angle_beta   90.00
_cell.angle_gamma   90.00
#
_symmetry.space_group_name_H-M   'P 1'
#
loop_
_entity.id
_entity.type
_entity.pdbx_description
1 polymer ?
#
loop_
_entity_poly.entity_id
_entity_poly.type
_entity_poly.pdbx_seq_one_letter_code
_entity_poly.pdbx_strand_id
1 'polypeptide(L)'
;MEVILRKYGNSAVVVLPPAVLKDLGLSAGQAMTLDTNDQGQIVLARKRKYVLADLVAQCDQKAAPPADLAVWEASRPVGQEVW
;
A
#
# COMPACT_ATOMS: atom_id res chain seq x y z
N MET A 1 -9.08 -3.98 -23.31
CA MET A 1 -10.27 -3.10 -23.29
C MET A 1 -9.77 -1.67 -23.17
N GLU A 2 -10.26 -0.77 -24.01
CA GLU A 2 -9.93 0.66 -23.93
C GLU A 2 -11.00 1.38 -23.12
N VAL A 3 -10.58 2.30 -22.24
CA VAL A 3 -11.47 3.15 -21.45
C VAL A 3 -11.01 4.60 -21.59
N ILE A 4 -11.96 5.53 -21.63
CA ILE A 4 -11.71 6.95 -21.80
C ILE A 4 -11.91 7.65 -20.46
N LEU A 5 -10.93 8.47 -20.06
CA LEU A 5 -11.05 9.39 -18.93
C LEU A 5 -11.98 10.54 -19.32
N ARG A 6 -13.10 10.68 -18.62
CA ARG A 6 -14.08 11.73 -18.87
C ARG A 6 -13.93 12.84 -17.83
N LYS A 7 -14.11 14.09 -18.25
CA LYS A 7 -14.15 15.23 -17.33
C LYS A 7 -15.44 15.19 -16.51
N TYR A 8 -15.32 15.32 -15.20
CA TYR A 8 -16.40 15.42 -14.24
C TYR A 8 -16.11 16.58 -13.29
N GLY A 9 -16.66 17.76 -13.60
CA GLY A 9 -16.30 19.01 -12.92
C GLY A 9 -14.82 19.33 -13.09
N ASN A 10 -14.10 19.43 -11.97
CA ASN A 10 -12.64 19.64 -11.93
C ASN A 10 -11.83 18.35 -11.84
N SER A 11 -12.48 17.19 -11.93
CA SER A 11 -11.83 15.88 -11.85
C SER A 11 -11.98 15.08 -13.14
N ALA A 12 -11.19 14.01 -13.28
CA ALA A 12 -11.36 13.01 -14.33
C ALA A 12 -11.90 11.71 -13.72
N VAL A 13 -12.81 11.05 -14.43
CA VAL A 13 -13.41 9.78 -14.02
C VAL A 13 -13.23 8.73 -15.10
N VAL A 14 -13.01 7.48 -14.69
CA VAL A 14 -13.04 6.31 -15.57
C VAL A 14 -14.33 5.55 -15.31
N VAL A 15 -15.03 5.16 -16.38
CA VAL A 15 -16.25 4.35 -16.27
C VAL A 15 -15.85 2.89 -16.39
N LEU A 16 -16.00 2.14 -15.30
CA LEU A 16 -15.77 0.70 -15.28
C LEU A 16 -17.06 -0.03 -15.66
N PRO A 17 -17.06 -0.89 -16.69
CA PRO A 17 -18.25 -1.68 -17.04
C PRO A 17 -18.71 -2.60 -15.90
N PRO A 18 -20.02 -2.90 -15.81
CA PRO A 18 -20.54 -3.82 -14.80
C PRO A 18 -19.89 -5.21 -14.82
N ALA A 19 -19.53 -5.72 -16.00
CA ALA A 19 -18.84 -7.00 -16.15
C ALA A 19 -17.48 -7.01 -15.43
N VAL A 20 -16.67 -5.95 -15.62
CA VAL A 20 -15.36 -5.81 -14.97
C VAL A 20 -15.51 -5.71 -13.45
N LEU A 21 -16.51 -4.97 -12.96
CA LEU A 21 -16.80 -4.90 -11.52
C LEU A 21 -17.16 -6.29 -10.96
N LYS A 22 -17.97 -7.06 -11.69
CA LYS A 22 -18.39 -8.41 -11.28
C LYS A 22 -17.21 -9.37 -11.27
N ASP A 23 -16.37 -9.36 -12.29
CA ASP A 23 -15.20 -10.24 -12.42
C ASP A 23 -14.16 -9.94 -11.32
N LEU A 24 -13.99 -8.67 -10.96
CA LEU A 24 -13.10 -8.23 -9.88
C LEU A 24 -13.76 -8.27 -8.48
N GLY A 25 -15.04 -8.64 -8.40
CA GLY A 25 -15.83 -8.67 -7.17
C GLY A 25 -15.89 -7.32 -6.45
N LEU A 26 -15.95 -6.21 -7.20
CA LEU A 26 -16.01 -4.83 -6.72
C LEU A 26 -17.44 -4.30 -6.80
N SER A 27 -17.78 -3.36 -5.90
CA SER A 27 -19.06 -2.67 -5.92
C SER A 27 -18.89 -1.14 -6.04
N ALA A 28 -19.87 -0.46 -6.64
CA ALA A 28 -19.91 0.99 -6.63
C ALA A 28 -19.93 1.52 -5.19
N GLY A 29 -19.20 2.61 -4.93
CA GLY A 29 -19.07 3.18 -3.58
C GLY A 29 -18.06 2.49 -2.66
N GLN A 30 -17.41 1.41 -3.10
CA GLN A 30 -16.35 0.75 -2.33
C GLN A 30 -15.11 1.65 -2.22
N ALA A 31 -14.53 1.72 -1.02
CA ALA A 31 -13.30 2.47 -0.79
C ALA A 31 -12.09 1.76 -1.41
N MET A 32 -11.35 2.49 -2.24
CA MET A 32 -10.18 2.02 -2.98
C MET A 32 -9.00 2.98 -2.75
N THR A 33 -7.78 2.50 -2.96
CA THR A 33 -6.58 3.33 -3.05
C THR A 33 -6.21 3.51 -4.52
N LEU A 34 -5.66 4.68 -4.84
CA LEU A 34 -5.19 5.05 -6.16
C LEU A 34 -3.73 5.48 -6.02
N ASP A 35 -2.84 4.71 -6.64
CA ASP A 35 -1.40 4.95 -6.62
C ASP A 35 -0.81 4.88 -8.03
N THR A 36 0.43 5.31 -8.17
CA THR A 36 1.22 5.18 -9.40
C THR A 36 2.39 4.24 -9.12
N ASN A 37 2.58 3.23 -9.96
CA ASN A 37 3.75 2.34 -9.82
C ASN A 37 5.01 2.96 -10.45
N ASP A 38 6.15 2.28 -10.28
CA ASP A 38 7.45 2.73 -10.82
C ASP A 38 7.48 2.85 -12.34
N GLN A 39 6.53 2.22 -13.04
CA GLN A 39 6.36 2.30 -14.49
C GLN A 39 5.43 3.44 -14.92
N GLY A 40 4.97 4.29 -14.00
CA GLY A 40 4.06 5.39 -14.27
C GLY A 40 2.61 4.95 -14.52
N GLN A 41 2.26 3.70 -14.23
CA GLN A 41 0.91 3.18 -14.44
C GLN A 41 0.04 3.43 -13.21
N ILE A 42 -1.24 3.70 -13.47
CA ILE A 42 -2.26 3.85 -12.43
C ILE A 42 -2.59 2.48 -11.85
N VAL A 43 -2.44 2.33 -10.54
CA VAL A 43 -2.81 1.13 -9.78
C VAL A 43 -4.00 1.46 -8.89
N LEU A 44 -5.10 0.73 -9.09
CA LEU A 44 -6.29 0.80 -8.25
C LEU A 44 -6.39 -0.47 -7.40
N ALA A 45 -6.38 -0.32 -6.08
CA ALA A 45 -6.42 -1.47 -5.16
C ALA A 45 -7.49 -1.30 -4.08
N ARG A 46 -7.96 -2.42 -3.51
CA ARG A 46 -8.89 -2.37 -2.37
C ARG A 46 -8.18 -1.74 -1.18
N LYS A 47 -8.82 -0.79 -0.50
CA LYS A 47 -8.27 -0.22 0.72
C LYS A 47 -8.15 -1.32 1.79
N ARG A 48 -6.92 -1.76 2.04
CA ARG A 48 -6.64 -2.74 3.09
C ARG A 48 -6.73 -2.04 4.45
N LYS A 49 -7.45 -2.66 5.37
CA LYS A 49 -7.34 -2.35 6.80
C LYS A 49 -6.45 -3.42 7.39
N TYR A 50 -5.40 -3.00 8.09
CA TYR A 50 -4.52 -3.91 8.79
C TYR A 50 -4.94 -3.97 10.26
N VAL A 51 -4.94 -5.18 10.82
CA VAL A 51 -5.05 -5.40 12.26
C VAL A 51 -3.66 -5.76 12.76
N LEU A 52 -3.22 -5.11 13.84
CA LEU A 52 -1.87 -5.32 14.39
C LEU A 52 -1.61 -6.80 14.67
N ALA A 53 -2.57 -7.50 15.27
CA ALA A 53 -2.46 -8.92 15.58
C ALA A 53 -2.18 -9.78 14.32
N ASP A 54 -2.86 -9.50 13.21
CA ASP A 54 -2.68 -10.24 11.96
C ASP A 54 -1.30 -9.99 11.34
N LEU A 55 -0.77 -8.77 11.48
CA LEU A 55 0.57 -8.44 11.01
C LEU A 55 1.65 -9.12 11.86
N VAL A 56 1.50 -9.10 13.18
CA VAL A 56 2.44 -9.76 14.09
C VAL A 56 2.43 -11.27 13.91
N ALA A 57 1.27 -11.87 13.62
CA ALA A 57 1.15 -13.30 13.35
C ALA A 57 1.89 -13.76 12.07
N GLN A 58 2.19 -12.83 11.15
CA GLN A 58 2.96 -13.11 9.93
C GLN A 58 4.48 -13.08 10.19
N CYS A 59 4.93 -12.57 11.33
CA CYS A 59 6.35 -12.50 11.66
C CYS A 59 6.88 -13.86 12.14
N ASP A 60 8.05 -14.27 11.64
CA ASP A 60 8.79 -15.40 12.20
C ASP A 60 9.44 -14.98 13.52
N GLN A 61 8.93 -15.50 14.63
CA GLN A 61 9.44 -15.22 15.97
C GLN A 61 10.83 -15.84 16.23
N LYS A 62 11.30 -16.73 15.35
CA LYS A 62 12.63 -17.35 15.42
C LYS A 62 13.61 -16.72 14.44
N ALA A 63 13.20 -15.70 13.69
CA ALA A 63 14.09 -14.99 12.79
C ALA A 63 15.29 -14.43 13.56
N ALA A 64 16.48 -14.68 13.02
CA ALA A 64 17.69 -14.10 13.58
C ALA A 64 17.65 -12.57 13.46
N PRO A 65 18.25 -11.85 14.43
CA PRO A 65 18.40 -10.40 14.32
C PRO A 65 19.13 -10.00 13.02
N PRO A 66 18.77 -8.85 12.42
CA PRO A 66 19.47 -8.33 11.25
C PRO A 66 20.98 -8.16 11.50
N ALA A 67 21.81 -8.46 10.50
CA ALA A 67 23.27 -8.42 10.64
C ALA A 67 23.82 -7.01 10.95
N ASP A 68 23.12 -5.98 10.49
CA ASP A 68 23.44 -4.57 10.73
C ASP A 68 23.00 -4.09 12.12
N LEU A 69 22.12 -4.82 12.82
CA LEU A 69 21.68 -4.46 14.17
C LEU A 69 22.87 -4.38 15.14
N ALA A 70 23.87 -5.26 14.98
CA ALA A 70 25.11 -5.21 15.77
C ALA A 70 25.91 -3.91 15.56
N VAL A 71 25.81 -3.30 14.38
CA VAL A 71 26.45 -2.01 14.08
C VAL A 71 25.72 -0.88 14.81
N TRP A 72 24.39 -0.92 14.85
CA TRP A 72 23.57 0.04 15.61
C TRP A 72 23.84 -0.05 17.12
N GLU A 73 23.89 -1.26 17.69
CA GLU A 73 24.22 -1.49 19.11
C GLU A 73 25.63 -0.99 19.50
N ALA A 74 26.59 -1.09 18.57
CA ALA A 74 27.97 -0.64 18.78
C ALA A 74 28.18 0.84 18.41
N SER A 75 27.16 1.51 17.86
CA SER A 75 27.27 2.90 17.42
C SER A 75 27.41 3.82 18.62
N ARG A 76 28.37 4.74 18.54
CA ARG A 76 28.54 5.76 19.57
C ARG A 76 27.50 6.86 19.38
N PRO A 77 27.03 7.48 20.47
CA PRO A 77 26.22 8.68 20.39
C PRO A 77 26.88 9.73 19.50
N VAL A 78 26.14 10.27 18.53
CA VAL A 78 26.63 11.33 17.63
C VAL A 78 26.01 12.70 17.93
N GLY A 79 25.09 12.76 18.92
CA GLY A 79 24.40 13.97 19.36
C GLY A 79 24.06 13.95 20.85
N GLN A 80 22.90 14.51 21.22
CA GLN A 80 22.39 14.54 22.61
C GLN A 80 21.64 13.25 23.00
N GLU A 81 22.10 12.10 22.51
CA GLU A 81 21.42 10.81 22.70
C GLU A 81 21.65 10.22 24.09
N VAL A 82 22.52 10.84 24.90
CA VAL A 82 22.79 10.49 26.29
C VAL A 82 22.57 11.73 27.16
N TRP A 83 21.67 11.60 28.15
CA TRP A 83 21.40 12.60 29.19
C TRP A 83 22.20 12.28 30.45
#